data_AF-A0A7U4GG81-F1
#
_entry.id   AF-A0A7U4GG81-F1
#
_cell.length_a   1.000
_cell.length_b   1.000
_cell.length_c   1.000
_cell.angle_alpha   90.00
_cell.angle_beta   90.00
_cell.angle_gamma   90.00
#
_symmetry.space_group_name_H-M   'P 1'
#
loop_
_entity.id
_entity.type
_entity.pdbx_description
1 polymer ?
#
loop_
_entity_poly.entity_id
_entity_poly.type
_entity_poly.pdbx_seq_one_letter_code
_entity_poly.pdbx_strand_id
1 'polypeptide(L)'
;MNIKELLENIREISEKIDKAKRLLDRRSHDNFYIGSKNGPNFYIHIDEIAPIIELKIETLNTKLKVLLDAQLTAERVIAGLMPK
;
A
#
# COMPACT_ATOMS: atom_id res chain seq x y z
N MET A 1 -11.23 -16.60 1.23
CA MET A 1 -11.16 -15.27 1.88
C MET A 1 -12.56 -14.92 2.33
N ASN A 2 -12.76 -14.64 3.62
CA ASN A 2 -14.04 -14.15 4.12
C ASN A 2 -14.14 -12.61 4.01
N ILE A 3 -15.33 -12.04 4.23
CA ILE A 3 -15.55 -10.59 4.10
C ILE A 3 -14.69 -9.77 5.07
N LYS A 4 -14.43 -10.29 6.28
CA LYS A 4 -13.58 -9.62 7.28
C LYS A 4 -12.13 -9.55 6.81
N GLU A 5 -11.59 -10.65 6.30
CA GLU A 5 -10.25 -10.71 5.71
C GLU A 5 -10.12 -9.79 4.49
N LEU A 6 -11.16 -9.72 3.64
CA LEU A 6 -11.17 -8.80 2.49
C LEU A 6 -11.04 -7.34 2.94
N LEU A 7 -11.87 -6.92 3.90
CA LEU A 7 -11.85 -5.55 4.42
C LEU A 7 -10.54 -5.21 5.14
N GLU A 8 -9.99 -6.16 5.91
CA GLU A 8 -8.70 -5.97 6.57
C GLU A 8 -7.57 -5.82 5.54
N ASN A 9 -7.55 -6.66 4.51
CA ASN A 9 -6.56 -6.56 3.43
C ASN A 9 -6.66 -5.23 2.67
N ILE A 10 -7.88 -4.74 2.40
CA ILE A 10 -8.10 -3.41 1.80
C ILE A 10 -7.51 -2.31 2.68
N ARG A 11 -7.78 -2.36 4.00
CA ARG A 11 -7.25 -1.40 4.97
C ARG A 11 -5.73 -1.42 5.00
N GLU A 12 -5.12 -2.59 5.15
CA GLU A 12 -3.67 -2.75 5.20
C GLU A 12 -2.97 -2.24 3.94
N ILE A 13 -3.51 -2.57 2.76
CA ILE A 13 -2.92 -2.14 1.49
C ILE A 13 -3.04 -0.63 1.34
N SER A 14 -4.18 -0.04 1.71
CA SER A 14 -4.40 1.40 1.69
C SER A 14 -3.41 2.12 2.62
N GLU A 15 -3.25 1.63 3.86
CA GLU A 15 -2.27 2.18 4.81
C GLU A 15 -0.83 2.09 4.28
N LYS A 16 -0.47 0.99 3.59
CA LYS A 16 0.85 0.83 2.97
C LYS A 16 1.07 1.81 1.82
N ILE A 17 0.04 2.05 0.99
CA ILE A 17 0.08 3.05 -0.08
C ILE A 17 0.26 4.45 0.50
N ASP A 18 -0.52 4.82 1.52
CA ASP A 18 -0.44 6.14 2.14
C ASP A 18 0.92 6.38 2.78
N LYS A 19 1.49 5.38 3.46
CA LYS A 19 2.86 5.45 3.99
C LYS A 19 3.88 5.67 2.88
N ALA A 20 3.80 4.92 1.79
CA ALA A 20 4.70 5.05 0.65
C ALA A 20 4.60 6.43 -0.04
N LYS A 21 3.38 6.95 -0.20
CA LYS A 21 3.16 8.31 -0.74
C LYS A 21 3.75 9.38 0.19
N ARG A 22 3.52 9.30 1.50
CA ARG A 22 4.10 10.23 2.47
C ARG A 22 5.63 10.22 2.45
N LEU A 23 6.25 9.06 2.22
CA LEU A 23 7.71 8.98 2.05
C LEU A 23 8.16 9.72 0.80
N LEU A 24 7.46 9.56 -0.33
CA LEU A 24 7.76 10.30 -1.56
C LEU A 24 7.54 11.81 -1.38
N ASP A 25 6.49 12.24 -0.69
CA ASP A 25 6.22 13.67 -0.47
C ASP A 25 7.31 14.36 0.34
N ARG A 26 8.00 13.61 1.22
CA ARG A 26 9.07 14.11 2.08
C ARG A 26 10.47 13.90 1.51
N ARG A 27 10.60 13.41 0.28
CA ARG A 27 11.89 13.01 -0.32
C ARG A 27 12.94 14.11 -0.37
N SER A 28 12.52 15.37 -0.41
CA SER A 28 13.41 16.54 -0.40
C SER A 28 13.93 16.92 1.00
N HIS A 29 13.38 16.34 2.06
CA HIS A 29 13.68 16.70 3.47
C HIS A 29 14.11 15.51 4.32
N ASP A 30 13.64 14.30 4.00
CA ASP A 30 13.93 13.08 4.75
C ASP A 30 14.93 12.21 3.97
N ASN A 31 15.98 11.74 4.65
CA ASN A 31 16.93 10.76 4.12
C ASN A 31 17.06 9.60 5.12
N PHE A 32 17.26 8.38 4.62
CA PHE A 32 17.44 7.22 5.48
C PHE A 32 18.89 7.12 5.94
N TYR A 33 19.09 7.11 7.26
CA TYR A 33 20.38 6.77 7.85
C TYR A 33 20.31 5.36 8.43
N ILE A 34 20.95 4.42 7.75
CA ILE A 34 21.04 3.04 8.21
C ILE A 34 22.42 2.87 8.84
N GLY A 35 22.47 3.01 10.16
CA GLY A 35 23.68 2.77 10.93
C GLY A 35 23.82 1.31 11.34
N SER A 36 24.99 0.71 11.11
CA SER A 36 25.33 -0.62 11.63
C SER A 36 26.31 -0.49 12.79
N LYS A 37 26.05 -1.15 13.93
CA LYS A 37 26.95 -1.11 15.10
C LYS A 37 28.38 -1.56 14.79
N ASN A 38 28.56 -2.47 13.83
CA ASN A 38 29.84 -3.05 13.44
C ASN A 38 30.06 -3.02 11.91
N GLY A 39 29.38 -2.13 11.18
CA GLY A 39 29.41 -2.11 9.71
C GLY A 39 29.29 -0.71 9.12
N PRO A 40 29.33 -0.59 7.78
CA PRO A 40 29.23 0.70 7.11
C PRO A 40 27.87 1.35 7.40
N ASN A 41 27.91 2.66 7.61
CA ASN A 41 26.72 3.50 7.68
C ASN A 41 26.30 3.85 6.26
N PHE A 42 25.06 3.54 5.90
CA PHE A 42 24.50 3.88 4.61
C PHE A 42 23.61 5.10 4.73
N TYR A 43 23.86 6.08 3.88
CA TYR A 43 22.96 7.19 3.65
C TYR A 43 22.24 6.93 2.33
N ILE A 44 20.92 6.81 2.39
CA ILE A 44 20.10 6.58 1.21
C ILE A 44 19.20 7.80 1.05
N HIS A 45 19.37 8.51 -0.06
CA HIS A 45 18.46 9.58 -0.41
C HIS A 45 17.14 8.99 -0.88
N ILE A 46 16.02 9.51 -0.38
CA ILE A 46 14.70 9.00 -0.81
C ILE A 46 14.53 9.17 -2.32
N ASP A 47 15.10 10.23 -2.92
CA ASP A 47 15.11 10.44 -4.37
C ASP A 47 15.77 9.27 -5.14
N GLU A 48 16.83 8.67 -4.61
CA GLU A 48 17.53 7.55 -5.26
C GLU A 48 16.68 6.26 -5.29
N ILE A 49 15.78 6.10 -4.32
CA ILE A 49 14.87 4.96 -4.22
C ILE A 49 13.44 5.30 -4.63
N ALA A 50 13.16 6.54 -5.02
CA ALA A 50 11.82 7.00 -5.40
C ALA A 50 11.20 6.13 -6.51
N PRO A 51 11.94 5.74 -7.59
CA PRO A 51 11.38 4.85 -8.61
C PRO A 51 10.92 3.49 -8.07
N ILE A 52 11.62 2.96 -7.06
CA ILE A 52 11.28 1.68 -6.41
C ILE A 52 10.01 1.85 -5.57
N ILE A 53 9.89 2.97 -4.85
CA ILE A 53 8.70 3.30 -4.06
C ILE A 53 7.48 3.50 -4.96
N GLU A 54 7.65 4.22 -6.08
CA GLU A 54 6.60 4.44 -7.09
C GLU A 54 6.10 3.11 -7.70
N LEU A 55 7.03 2.24 -8.11
CA LEU A 55 6.68 0.89 -8.60
C LEU A 55 5.93 0.07 -7.53
N LYS A 56 6.32 0.21 -6.27
CA LYS A 56 5.64 -0.46 -5.16
C LYS A 56 4.22 0.07 -4.98
N ILE A 57 4.02 1.38 -5.07
CA ILE A 57 2.70 2.03 -5.02
C ILE A 57 1.82 1.52 -6.16
N GLU A 58 2.34 1.48 -7.39
CA GLU A 58 1.62 0.95 -8.55
C GLU A 58 1.17 -0.49 -8.32
N THR A 59 2.08 -1.36 -7.87
CA THR A 59 1.77 -2.76 -7.56
C THR A 59 0.68 -2.87 -6.49
N LEU A 60 0.75 -2.05 -5.43
CA LEU A 60 -0.24 -2.05 -4.35
C LEU A 60 -1.60 -1.52 -4.83
N ASN A 61 -1.63 -0.49 -5.68
CA ASN A 61 -2.86 0.03 -6.28
C ASN A 61 -3.54 -1.02 -7.15
N THR A 62 -2.79 -1.77 -7.97
CA THR A 62 -3.36 -2.86 -8.77
C THR A 62 -3.97 -3.94 -7.87
N LYS A 63 -3.29 -4.32 -6.78
CA LYS A 63 -3.85 -5.27 -5.80
C LYS A 63 -5.10 -4.73 -5.11
N LEU A 64 -5.07 -3.45 -4.70
CA LEU A 64 -6.21 -2.80 -4.06
C LEU A 64 -7.43 -2.80 -4.98
N LYS A 65 -7.24 -2.48 -6.27
CA LYS A 65 -8.31 -2.50 -7.27
C LYS A 65 -9.00 -3.86 -7.34
N VAL A 66 -8.23 -4.94 -7.41
CA VAL A 66 -8.79 -6.31 -7.44
C VAL A 66 -9.64 -6.61 -6.20
N LEU A 67 -9.21 -6.16 -5.02
CA LEU A 67 -9.97 -6.36 -3.78
C LEU A 67 -11.24 -5.51 -3.74
N LEU A 68 -11.19 -4.26 -4.20
CA LEU A 68 -12.36 -3.39 -4.30
C LEU A 68 -13.40 -3.94 -5.29
N ASP A 69 -12.94 -4.48 -6.43
CA ASP A 69 -13.82 -5.12 -7.42
C ASP A 69 -14.49 -6.38 -6.83
N ALA A 70 -13.75 -7.15 -6.03
CA ALA A 70 -14.30 -8.31 -5.31
C ALA A 70 -15.32 -7.89 -4.24
N GLN A 71 -15.06 -6.80 -3.50
CA GLN A 71 -16.00 -6.24 -2.54
C GLN A 71 -17.30 -5.80 -3.24
N LEU A 72 -17.20 -5.03 -4.31
CA LEU A 72 -18.36 -4.55 -5.07
C LEU A 72 -19.19 -5.71 -5.62
N THR A 73 -18.52 -6.78 -6.07
CA THR A 73 -19.20 -7.99 -6.55
C THR A 73 -19.97 -8.66 -5.42
N ALA A 74 -19.37 -8.79 -4.23
CA ALA A 74 -20.04 -9.36 -3.06
C ALA A 74 -21.26 -8.53 -2.64
N GLU A 75 -21.15 -7.20 -2.63
CA GLU A 75 -22.24 -6.28 -2.31
C GLU A 75 -23.42 -6.43 -3.28
N ARG A 76 -23.14 -6.55 -4.59
CA ARG A 76 -24.17 -6.78 -5.62
C ARG A 76 -24.89 -8.11 -5.45
N VAL A 77 -24.15 -9.18 -5.14
CA VAL A 77 -24.73 -10.51 -4.88
C VAL A 77 -25.65 -10.45 -3.67
N ILE A 78 -25.22 -9.84 -2.57
CA ILE A 78 -26.04 -9.69 -1.36
C ILE A 78 -27.30 -8.88 -1.65
N ALA A 79 -27.21 -7.77 -2.38
CA ALA A 79 -28.36 -6.95 -2.75
C ALA A 79 -29.38 -7.71 -3.61
N GLY A 80 -28.90 -8.55 -4.54
CA GLY A 80 -29.76 -9.40 -5.36
C GLY A 80 -30.44 -10.55 -4.60
N LEU A 81 -29.94 -10.89 -3.41
CA LEU A 81 -30.50 -11.94 -2.54
C LEU A 81 -31.51 -11.40 -1.52
N MET A 82 -31.65 -10.07 -1.37
CA MET A 82 -32.63 -9.50 -0.46
C MET A 82 -34.05 -9.56 -1.08
N PRO A 83 -35.07 -10.09 -0.37
CA PRO A 83 -36.44 -10.01 -0.83
C PRO A 83 -36.91 -8.55 -0.90
N LYS A 84 -37.75 -8.24 -1.90
CA LYS A 84 -38.37 -6.92 -2.07
C LYS A 84 -39.24 -6.52 -0.90
#